data_AF-A0A3S4J9D9-F1
#
_entry.id   AF-A0A3S4J9D9-F1
#
_cell.length_a   1.000
_cell.length_b   1.000
_cell.length_c   1.000
_cell.angle_alpha   90.00
_cell.angle_beta   90.00
_cell.angle_gamma   90.00
#
_symmetry.space_group_name_H-M   'P 1'
#
loop_
_entity.id
_entity.type
_entity.pdbx_description
1 polymer ?
#
loop_
_entity_poly.entity_id
_entity_poly.type
_entity_poly.pdbx_seq_one_letter_code
_entity_poly.pdbx_strand_id
1 'polypeptide(L)' 'MKKLDEEAPHEVMLTIDASTGQNAVSQAKLFHEAVGLTGITLTKLDGTAKGGVIFSVADQFGIPIRYIGVGRTYRGFASV' A
#
# COMPACT_ATOMS: atom_id res chain seq x y z
N MET A 1 11.93 -6.07 25.25
CA MET A 1 11.14 -4.82 25.38
C MET A 1 9.67 -5.20 25.25
N LYS A 2 8.83 -4.81 26.22
CA LYS A 2 7.38 -5.01 26.12
C LYS A 2 6.79 -3.81 25.37
N LYS A 3 5.76 -4.01 24.55
CA LYS A 3 5.03 -2.87 23.97
C LYS A 3 4.40 -2.06 25.10
N LEU A 4 4.39 -0.74 24.96
CA LEU A 4 3.70 0.14 25.90
C LEU A 4 2.18 -0.03 25.80
N ASP A 5 1.71 -0.33 24.59
CA ASP A 5 0.33 -0.60 24.24
C ASP A 5 0.24 -2.01 23.65
N GLU A 6 -0.62 -2.85 24.21
CA GLU A 6 -0.81 -4.24 23.76
C GLU A 6 -1.49 -4.31 22.38
N GLU A 7 -2.24 -3.27 21.97
CA GLU A 7 -2.93 -3.21 20.67
C GLU A 7 -2.02 -2.72 19.53
N ALA A 8 -0.83 -2.21 19.83
CA ALA A 8 0.11 -1.76 18.80
C ALA A 8 0.67 -2.94 17.97
N PRO A 9 1.00 -2.76 16.68
CA PRO A 9 0.66 -1.61 15.85
C PRO A 9 -0.81 -1.63 15.43
N HIS A 10 -1.48 -0.48 15.54
CA HIS A 10 -2.88 -0.31 15.10
C HIS A 10 -3.03 -0.41 13.57
N GLU A 11 -1.97 -0.08 12.82
CA GLU A 11 -1.95 -0.17 11.37
C GLU A 11 -0.53 -0.51 10.89
N VAL A 12 -0.45 -1.43 9.94
CA VAL A 12 0.76 -1.80 9.20
C VAL A 12 0.53 -1.43 7.74
N MET A 13 1.03 -0.25 7.37
CA MET A 13 0.85 0.33 6.04
C MET A 13 2.04 0.02 5.13
N LEU A 14 1.80 -0.59 3.97
CA LEU A 14 2.81 -0.68 2.92
C LEU A 14 2.65 0.47 1.92
N THR A 15 3.76 1.15 1.60
CA THR A 15 3.78 2.15 0.52
C THR A 15 4.37 1.55 -0.76
N ILE A 16 3.64 1.66 -1.87
CA ILE A 16 4.03 1.11 -3.17
C ILE A 16 4.06 2.22 -4.23
N ASP A 17 5.01 2.11 -5.15
CA ASP A 17 5.08 2.91 -6.37
C ASP A 17 4.26 2.24 -7.50
N ALA A 18 3.22 2.91 -7.99
CA ALA A 18 2.30 2.40 -9.01
C ALA A 18 2.99 2.10 -10.36
N SER A 19 4.18 2.66 -10.62
CA SER A 19 4.92 2.42 -11.87
C SER A 19 5.57 1.05 -11.94
N THR A 20 5.69 0.36 -10.80
CA THR A 20 6.44 -0.89 -10.67
C THR A 20 5.70 -2.15 -11.14
N GLY A 21 4.40 -2.05 -11.46
CA GLY A 21 3.62 -3.13 -12.07
C GLY A 21 3.65 -4.43 -11.26
N GLN A 22 4.15 -5.53 -11.85
CA GLN A 22 4.23 -6.84 -11.18
C GLN A 22 5.20 -6.86 -9.98
N ASN A 23 6.18 -5.96 -9.93
CA ASN A 23 7.08 -5.90 -8.77
C ASN A 23 6.35 -5.45 -7.51
N ALA A 24 5.33 -4.60 -7.64
CA ALA A 24 4.46 -4.21 -6.53
C ALA A 24 3.72 -5.41 -5.92
N VAL A 25 3.28 -6.35 -6.77
CA VAL A 25 2.59 -7.58 -6.35
C VAL A 25 3.48 -8.39 -5.44
N SER A 26 4.70 -8.68 -5.91
CA SER A 26 5.66 -9.49 -5.16
C SER A 26 6.00 -8.84 -3.83
N GLN A 27 6.18 -7.52 -3.79
CA GLN A 27 6.44 -6.78 -2.56
C GLN A 27 5.25 -6.86 -1.59
N ALA A 28 4.03 -6.58 -2.04
CA ALA A 28 2.84 -6.66 -1.21
C ALA A 28 2.67 -8.06 -0.58
N LYS A 29 2.87 -9.11 -1.38
CA LYS A 29 2.83 -10.49 -0.90
C LYS A 29 3.91 -10.75 0.16
N LEU A 30 5.17 -10.46 -0.15
CA LEU A 30 6.31 -10.70 0.74
C LEU A 30 6.16 -9.97 2.08
N PHE A 31 5.74 -8.70 2.05
CA PHE A 31 5.54 -7.93 3.28
C PHE A 31 4.31 -8.40 4.05
N HIS A 32 3.22 -8.76 3.38
CA HIS A 32 2.04 -9.27 4.06
C HIS A 32 2.34 -10.60 4.78
N GLU A 33 3.06 -11.51 4.13
CA GLU A 33 3.53 -12.75 4.74
C GLU A 33 4.48 -12.51 5.92
N ALA A 34 5.32 -11.45 5.85
CA ALA A 34 6.30 -11.16 6.89
C ALA A 34 5.73 -10.43 8.12
N VAL A 35 4.80 -9.49 7.93
CA VAL A 35 4.37 -8.58 9.00
C VAL A 35 2.86 -8.39 9.11
N GLY A 36 2.05 -8.96 8.22
CA GLY A 36 0.59 -8.82 8.25
C GLY A 36 0.14 -7.38 7.96
N LEU A 37 0.16 -6.99 6.68
CA LEU A 37 -0.29 -5.66 6.26
C LEU A 37 -1.79 -5.46 6.53
N THR A 38 -2.16 -4.29 7.03
CA THR A 38 -3.56 -3.88 7.25
C THR A 38 -4.00 -2.76 6.31
N GLY A 39 -3.08 -2.21 5.51
CA GLY A 39 -3.37 -1.18 4.54
C GLY A 39 -2.26 -1.00 3.50
N ILE A 40 -2.64 -0.47 2.33
CA ILE A 40 -1.72 -0.09 1.25
C ILE A 40 -1.89 1.39 0.93
N THR A 41 -0.77 2.08 0.76
CA THR A 41 -0.69 3.42 0.16
C THR A 41 -0.03 3.30 -1.20
N LEU A 42 -0.71 3.80 -2.23
CA LEU A 42 -0.18 3.82 -3.60
C LEU A 42 0.33 5.22 -3.94
N THR A 43 1.50 5.32 -4.59
CA THR A 43 2.10 6.59 -5.01
C THR A 43 2.33 6.62 -6.52
N LYS A 44 2.52 7.82 -7.07
CA LYS A 44 2.83 8.07 -8.50
C LYS A 44 1.76 7.56 -9.47
N LEU A 45 0.50 7.53 -9.04
CA LEU A 45 -0.61 7.03 -9.86
C LEU A 45 -0.87 7.93 -11.08
N ASP A 46 -0.51 9.22 -11.00
CA ASP A 46 -0.56 10.18 -12.10
C ASP A 46 0.43 9.87 -13.24
N GLY A 47 1.52 9.15 -12.94
CA GLY A 47 2.61 8.92 -13.87
C GLY A 47 2.54 7.60 -14.65
N THR A 48 1.48 6.79 -14.51
CA THR A 48 1.50 5.40 -15.00
C THR A 48 0.12 4.81 -15.31
N ALA A 49 0.00 4.15 -16.47
CA ALA A 49 -1.15 3.30 -16.81
C ALA A 49 -1.10 1.91 -16.14
N LYS A 50 0.00 1.58 -15.45
CA LYS A 50 0.23 0.26 -14.83
C LYS A 50 -0.33 0.12 -13.41
N GLY A 51 -0.98 1.17 -12.89
CA GLY A 51 -1.56 1.18 -11.55
C GLY A 51 -2.63 0.09 -11.33
N GLY A 52 -3.28 -0.40 -12.39
CA GLY A 52 -4.33 -1.43 -12.31
C GLY A 52 -3.91 -2.73 -11.61
N VAL A 53 -2.63 -3.09 -11.69
CA VAL A 53 -2.11 -4.33 -11.08
C VAL A 53 -2.27 -4.31 -9.55
N ILE A 54 -2.06 -3.17 -8.89
CA ILE A 54 -2.14 -3.12 -7.42
C ILE A 54 -3.56 -3.27 -6.89
N PHE A 55 -4.56 -2.83 -7.65
CA PHE A 55 -5.97 -3.02 -7.28
C PHE A 55 -6.32 -4.50 -7.27
N SER A 56 -5.82 -5.27 -8.24
CA SER A 56 -6.01 -6.72 -8.28
C SER A 56 -5.33 -7.43 -7.09
N VAL A 57 -4.18 -6.94 -6.65
CA VAL A 57 -3.47 -7.48 -5.48
C VAL A 57 -4.21 -7.16 -4.18
N ALA A 58 -4.60 -5.90 -4.00
CA ALA A 58 -5.37 -5.47 -2.85
C ALA A 58 -6.64 -6.31 -2.68
N ASP A 59 -7.34 -6.58 -3.78
CA ASP A 59 -8.51 -7.46 -3.84
C ASP A 59 -8.15 -8.92 -3.49
N GLN A 60 -7.12 -9.49 -4.12
CA GLN A 60 -6.68 -10.87 -3.89
C GLN A 60 -6.31 -11.15 -2.42
N PHE A 61 -5.62 -10.22 -1.76
CA PHE A 61 -5.18 -10.38 -0.36
C PHE A 61 -6.16 -9.77 0.65
N GLY A 62 -7.24 -9.13 0.19
CA GLY A 62 -8.19 -8.44 1.07
C GLY A 62 -7.59 -7.27 1.84
N ILE A 63 -6.52 -6.66 1.33
CA ILE A 63 -5.83 -5.54 1.99
C ILE A 63 -6.35 -4.23 1.42
N PRO A 64 -6.95 -3.34 2.23
CA PRO A 64 -7.53 -2.11 1.72
C PRO A 64 -6.46 -1.12 1.22
N ILE A 65 -6.72 -0.48 0.08
CA ILE A 65 -5.98 0.71 -0.33
C ILE A 65 -6.54 1.89 0.46
N ARG A 66 -5.71 2.49 1.32
CA ARG A 66 -6.09 3.59 2.22
C ARG A 66 -5.85 4.95 1.59
N TYR A 67 -4.79 5.07 0.80
CA TYR A 67 -4.39 6.33 0.18
C TYR A 67 -3.85 6.13 -1.22
N ILE A 68 -4.09 7.13 -2.07
CA ILE A 68 -3.49 7.26 -3.40
C ILE A 68 -2.79 8.60 -3.53
N GLY A 69 -1.58 8.59 -4.08
CA GLY A 69 -0.79 9.77 -4.42
C GLY A 69 -0.83 10.01 -5.93
N VAL A 70 -1.53 11.07 -6.33
CA VAL A 70 -1.61 11.62 -7.68
C VAL A 70 -0.91 12.99 -7.72
N GLY A 71 0.36 13.00 -8.12
CA GLY A 71 1.18 14.21 -8.23
C GLY A 71 2.31 14.28 -7.20
N ARG A 72 3.02 15.42 -7.22
CA ARG A 72 4.30 15.61 -6.49
C ARG A 72 4.20 16.46 -5.22
N THR A 73 3.02 17.02 -4.95
CA THR A 73 2.79 17.88 -3.78
C THR A 73 1.92 17.15 -2.76
N TYR A 74 1.91 17.61 -1.51
CA TYR A 74 1.08 17.01 -0.45
C TYR A 74 -0.42 16.99 -0.81
N ARG A 75 -0.89 17.94 -1.65
CA ARG A 75 -2.28 17.99 -2.13
C ARG A 75 -2.63 16.85 -3.08
N GLY A 76 -1.63 16.17 -3.62
CA GLY A 76 -1.81 15.00 -4.47
C GLY A 76 -2.18 13.73 -3.70
N PHE A 77 -2.17 13.73 -2.36
CA PHE A 77 -2.57 12.56 -1.58
C PHE A 77 -4.05 12.62 -1.23
N ALA A 78 -4.80 11.57 -1.57
CA ALA A 78 -6.21 11.39 -1.25
C ALA A 78 -6.42 10.08 -0.49
N SER A 79 -7.34 10.08 0.48
CA SER A 79 -7.85 8.86 1.11
C SER A 79 -8.85 8.16 0.19
N VAL A 80 -8.85 6.83 0.20
CA VAL A 80 -9.75 5.98 -0.60
C VAL A 80 -10.62 5.13 0.31
#